data_AF-A0A1D1ZBM3-F1
#
_entry.id   AF-A0A1D1ZBM3-F1
#
_cell.length_a   1.000
_cell.length_b   1.000
_cell.length_c   1.000
_cell.angle_alpha   90.00
_cell.angle_beta   90.00
_cell.angle_gamma   90.00
#
_symmetry.space_group_name_H-M   'P 1'
#
loop_
_entity.id
_entity.type
_entity.pdbx_description
1 polymer ?
#
loop_
_entity_poly.entity_id
_entity_poly.type
_entity_poly.pdbx_seq_one_letter_code
_entity_poly.pdbx_strand_id
1 'polypeptide(L)'
;MLYISSYLDFVRIRNFLKSQNASFCLLGEYTKQSDISRARAWFFQGNRKIVLYTERAHFYHRYKIRGVQKLFIYSLPERKDFYSEMLNMIGESKNMMCNVLFSRFDLLSLERIVGTTAAKRMLSSKRDMFVFC
;
A
#
# COMPACT_ATOMS: atom_id res chain seq x y z
N MET A 1 -5.44 3.82 1.99
CA MET A 1 -3.96 3.89 1.92
C MET A 1 -3.53 3.30 0.60
N LEU A 2 -2.64 4.00 -0.12
CA LEU A 2 -2.03 3.52 -1.36
C LEU A 2 -0.54 3.27 -1.07
N TYR A 3 -0.15 2.00 -1.06
CA TYR A 3 1.20 1.53 -0.82
C TYR A 3 1.96 1.36 -2.14
N ILE A 4 3.21 1.81 -2.19
CA ILE A 4 4.06 1.76 -3.38
C ILE A 4 5.49 1.37 -2.99
N SER A 5 6.06 0.36 -3.65
CA SER A 5 7.45 -0.05 -3.45
C SER A 5 8.45 0.79 -4.25
N SER A 6 8.13 1.09 -5.51
CA SER A 6 9.00 1.85 -6.43
C SER A 6 8.88 3.38 -6.29
N TYR A 7 10.00 4.07 -6.18
CA TYR A 7 10.03 5.54 -6.16
C TYR A 7 9.53 6.16 -7.47
N LEU A 8 9.80 5.53 -8.61
CA LEU A 8 9.35 6.04 -9.91
C LEU A 8 7.82 6.02 -10.00
N ASP A 9 7.19 4.95 -9.56
CA ASP A 9 5.72 4.85 -9.52
C ASP A 9 5.12 5.83 -8.52
N PHE A 10 5.78 6.05 -7.38
CA PHE A 10 5.39 7.08 -6.43
C PHE A 10 5.33 8.47 -7.07
N VAL A 11 6.36 8.87 -7.82
CA VAL A 11 6.38 10.16 -8.51
C VAL A 11 5.24 10.27 -9.52
N ARG A 12 5.00 9.22 -10.32
CA ARG A 12 3.94 9.18 -11.33
C ARG A 12 2.56 9.30 -10.69
N ILE A 13 2.28 8.50 -9.67
CA ILE A 13 1.00 8.49 -8.96
C ILE A 13 0.77 9.80 -8.22
N ARG A 14 1.79 10.34 -7.54
CA ARG A 14 1.69 11.67 -6.90
C ARG A 14 1.30 12.75 -7.91
N ASN A 15 1.96 12.78 -9.06
CA ASN A 15 1.70 13.77 -10.09
C ASN A 15 0.28 13.61 -10.66
N PHE A 16 -0.18 12.36 -10.86
CA PHE A 16 -1.54 12.06 -11.27
C PHE A 16 -2.57 12.51 -10.22
N LEU A 17 -2.40 12.13 -8.95
CA LEU A 17 -3.31 12.56 -7.88
C LEU A 17 -3.36 14.09 -7.75
N LYS A 18 -2.23 14.77 -7.98
CA LYS A 18 -2.17 16.24 -8.00
C LYS A 18 -2.94 16.82 -9.19
N SER A 19 -2.80 16.26 -10.40
CA SER A 19 -3.54 16.74 -11.58
C SER A 19 -5.05 16.55 -11.45
N GLN A 20 -5.48 15.52 -10.73
CA GLN A 20 -6.89 15.25 -10.42
C GLN A 20 -7.43 16.06 -9.22
N ASN A 21 -6.64 16.96 -8.63
CA ASN A 21 -6.98 17.68 -7.38
C ASN A 21 -7.49 16.74 -6.27
N ALA A 22 -6.92 15.53 -6.19
CA ALA A 22 -7.35 14.54 -5.22
C ALA A 22 -7.02 14.97 -3.78
N SER A 23 -7.83 14.54 -2.81
CA SER A 23 -7.54 14.76 -1.39
C SER A 23 -6.57 13.70 -0.87
N PHE A 24 -5.27 14.00 -0.95
CA PHE A 24 -4.21 13.10 -0.48
C PHE A 24 -3.14 13.78 0.37
N CYS A 25 -2.44 12.98 1.18
CA CYS A 25 -1.22 13.37 1.87
C CYS A 25 -0.07 12.39 1.56
N LEU A 26 1.16 12.86 1.76
CA LEU A 26 2.38 12.11 1.48
C LEU A 26 2.99 11.60 2.78
N LEU A 27 3.33 10.32 2.81
CA LEU A 27 4.16 9.69 3.82
C LEU A 27 5.31 8.96 3.10
N GLY A 28 6.21 9.77 2.52
CA GLY A 28 7.40 9.28 1.83
C GLY A 28 8.69 9.63 2.58
N GLU A 29 9.78 9.01 2.17
CA GLU A 29 11.11 9.10 2.76
C GLU A 29 11.70 10.53 2.80
N TYR A 30 11.28 11.41 1.90
CA TYR A 30 11.74 12.81 1.84
C TYR A 30 10.81 13.78 2.59
N THR A 31 9.79 13.28 3.28
CA THR A 31 8.83 14.11 4.01
C THR A 31 9.41 14.50 5.36
N LYS A 32 9.39 15.79 5.71
CA LYS A 32 9.86 16.24 7.04
C LYS A 32 9.02 15.60 8.14
N GLN A 33 9.64 15.31 9.28
CA GLN A 33 8.96 14.65 10.41
C GLN A 33 7.72 15.43 10.91
N SER A 34 7.78 16.77 10.91
CA SER A 34 6.64 17.63 11.25
C SER A 34 5.47 17.46 10.29
N ASP A 35 5.76 17.37 8.99
CA ASP A 35 4.76 17.16 7.94
C ASP A 35 4.19 15.74 7.98
N ILE A 36 5.01 14.73 8.32
CA ILE A 36 4.58 13.35 8.57
C ILE A 36 3.56 13.30 9.71
N SER A 37 3.86 13.92 10.85
CA SER A 37 2.95 13.97 12.01
C SER A 37 1.62 14.63 11.64
N ARG A 38 1.68 15.75 10.92
CA ARG A 38 0.49 16.47 10.44
C ARG A 38 -0.33 15.65 9.44
N ALA A 39 0.33 15.00 8.48
CA ALA A 39 -0.31 14.16 7.48
C ALA A 39 -1.05 12.98 8.10
N ARG A 40 -0.46 12.33 9.12
CA ARG A 40 -1.10 11.25 9.88
C ARG A 40 -2.34 11.73 10.63
N ALA A 41 -2.26 12.89 11.28
CA ALA A 41 -3.40 13.47 11.98
C ALA A 41 -4.54 13.81 11.02
N TRP A 42 -4.24 14.45 9.89
CA TRP A 42 -5.24 14.77 8.86
C TRP A 42 -5.89 13.53 8.24
N PHE A 43 -5.13 12.46 8.01
CA PHE A 43 -5.67 11.21 7.51
C PHE A 43 -6.59 10.56 8.54
N PHE A 44 -6.18 10.50 9.81
CA PHE A 44 -6.98 9.93 10.89
C PHE A 44 -8.29 10.70 11.13
N GLN A 45 -8.26 12.03 11.01
CA GLN A 45 -9.45 12.89 11.12
C GLN A 45 -10.37 12.84 9.90
N GLY A 46 -9.93 12.24 8.78
CA GLY A 46 -10.68 12.19 7.53
C GLY A 46 -10.54 13.44 6.64
N ASN A 47 -9.72 14.42 7.03
CA ASN A 47 -9.45 15.63 6.23
C ASN A 47 -8.76 15.29 4.90
N ARG A 48 -7.95 14.21 4.90
CA ARG A 48 -7.31 13.66 3.69
C ARG A 48 -7.82 12.24 3.46
N LYS A 49 -8.35 11.98 2.27
CA LYS A 49 -8.98 10.70 1.91
C LYS A 49 -7.94 9.62 1.56
N ILE A 50 -6.81 10.03 1.00
CA ILE A 50 -5.75 9.13 0.52
C ILE A 50 -4.47 9.46 1.27
N VAL A 51 -3.75 8.42 1.68
CA VAL A 51 -2.35 8.54 2.11
C VAL A 51 -1.49 7.74 1.14
N LEU A 52 -0.50 8.40 0.55
CA LEU A 52 0.48 7.81 -0.33
C LEU A 52 1.69 7.38 0.50
N TYR A 53 1.93 6.08 0.62
CA TYR A 53 2.90 5.51 1.53
C TYR A 53 3.95 4.69 0.78
N THR A 54 5.22 5.01 0.98
CA THR A 54 6.33 4.34 0.28
C THR A 54 6.92 3.20 1.12
N GLU A 55 7.39 2.15 0.44
CA GLU A 55 8.12 1.05 1.09
C GLU A 55 9.35 1.55 1.83
N ARG A 56 10.11 2.50 1.25
CA ARG A 56 11.28 3.09 1.91
C ARG A 56 10.92 3.76 3.23
N ALA A 57 9.85 4.56 3.27
CA ALA A 57 9.39 5.16 4.52
C ALA A 57 8.97 4.11 5.55
N HIS A 58 8.37 3.00 5.10
CA HIS A 58 8.04 1.87 5.95
C HIS A 58 9.28 1.16 6.51
N PHE A 59 10.27 0.89 5.66
CA PHE A 59 11.52 0.23 6.01
C PHE A 59 12.27 0.97 7.13
N TYR A 60 12.39 2.30 7.04
CA TYR A 60 13.14 3.10 8.01
C TYR A 60 12.38 3.38 9.30
N HIS A 61 11.06 3.60 9.22
CA HIS A 61 10.33 4.17 10.36
C HIS A 61 9.19 3.30 10.90
N ARG A 62 8.70 2.31 10.14
CA ARG A 62 7.58 1.43 10.54
C ARG A 62 6.40 2.20 11.13
N TYR A 63 6.05 3.33 10.51
CA TYR A 63 4.97 4.18 11.02
C TYR A 63 3.66 3.40 11.11
N LYS A 64 3.06 3.35 12.31
CA LYS A 64 1.71 2.82 12.50
C LYS A 64 0.69 3.85 12.02
N ILE A 65 0.12 3.64 10.83
CA ILE A 65 -0.89 4.52 10.25
C ILE A 65 -2.26 4.05 10.71
N ARG A 66 -2.97 4.90 11.48
CA ARG A 66 -4.33 4.62 11.96
C ARG A 66 -5.36 5.15 10.97
N GLY A 67 -6.56 4.57 10.97
CA GLY A 67 -7.69 5.01 10.14
C GLY A 67 -7.68 4.44 8.71
N VAL A 68 -6.84 3.45 8.41
CA VAL A 68 -6.87 2.78 7.11
C VAL A 68 -8.09 1.87 7.04
N GLN A 69 -9.04 2.18 6.14
CA GLN A 69 -10.19 1.31 5.87
C GLN A 69 -9.98 0.46 4.61
N LYS A 70 -9.37 1.06 3.58
CA LYS A 70 -9.05 0.39 2.32
C LYS A 70 -7.55 0.49 2.05
N LEU A 71 -6.93 -0.64 1.78
CA LEU A 71 -5.54 -0.74 1.37
C LEU A 71 -5.47 -1.10 -0.12
N PHE A 72 -4.69 -0.32 -0.87
CA PHE A 72 -4.32 -0.62 -2.24
C PHE A 72 -2.80 -0.78 -2.28
N ILE A 73 -2.34 -1.99 -2.63
CA ILE A 73 -0.93 -2.31 -2.85
C ILE A 73 -0.71 -2.19 -4.35
N TYR A 74 -0.13 -1.07 -4.79
CA TYR A 74 0.12 -0.81 -6.21
C TYR A 74 1.25 -1.69 -6.76
N SER A 75 2.23 -1.98 -5.92
CA SER A 75 3.35 -2.87 -6.22
C SER A 75 3.60 -3.75 -5.01
N LEU A 76 3.83 -5.04 -5.25
CA LEU A 76 4.12 -5.99 -4.18
C LEU A 76 5.39 -5.59 -3.40
N PRO A 77 5.40 -5.76 -2.06
CA PRO A 77 6.57 -5.44 -1.25
C PRO A 77 7.78 -6.32 -1.59
N GLU A 78 8.99 -5.79 -1.43
CA GLU A 78 10.21 -6.58 -1.60
C GLU A 78 10.43 -7.54 -0.41
N ARG A 79 10.03 -7.15 0.79
CA ARG A 79 10.11 -8.00 1.99
C ARG A 79 8.77 -8.63 2.31
N LYS A 80 8.74 -9.95 2.50
CA LYS A 80 7.52 -10.72 2.82
C LYS A 80 6.78 -10.14 4.03
N ASP A 81 7.53 -9.80 5.08
CA ASP A 81 6.98 -9.33 6.35
C ASP A 81 6.13 -8.06 6.18
N PHE A 82 6.53 -7.17 5.26
CA PHE A 82 5.83 -5.91 5.00
C PHE A 82 4.40 -6.11 4.51
N TYR A 83 4.12 -7.19 3.79
CA TYR A 83 2.75 -7.48 3.37
C TYR A 83 1.82 -7.65 4.58
N SER A 84 2.26 -8.44 5.56
CA SER A 84 1.50 -8.66 6.80
C SER A 84 1.43 -7.39 7.65
N GLU A 85 2.52 -6.62 7.74
CA GLU A 85 2.54 -5.35 8.45
C GLU A 85 1.56 -4.34 7.84
N MET A 86 1.46 -4.25 6.50
CA MET A 86 0.51 -3.37 5.81
C MET A 86 -0.94 -3.80 6.03
N LEU A 87 -1.22 -5.11 5.95
CA LEU A 87 -2.55 -5.65 6.22
C LEU A 87 -3.00 -5.33 7.64
N ASN A 88 -2.10 -5.46 8.62
CA ASN A 88 -2.38 -5.14 10.03
C ASN A 88 -2.63 -3.65 10.29
N MET A 89 -2.35 -2.75 9.33
CA MET A 89 -2.73 -1.33 9.45
C MET A 89 -4.20 -1.08 9.12
N ILE A 90 -4.86 -2.02 8.42
CA ILE A 90 -6.30 -1.90 8.14
C ILE A 90 -7.02 -2.05 9.48
N GLY A 91 -7.75 -1.01 9.89
CA GLY A 91 -8.46 -1.00 11.17
C GLY A 91 -9.72 -1.84 11.11
N GLU A 92 -10.04 -2.53 12.21
CA GLU A 92 -11.25 -3.33 12.38
C GLU A 92 -12.49 -2.50 12.07
N SER A 93 -13.04 -2.70 10.87
CA SER A 93 -14.21 -1.98 10.39
C SER A 93 -15.01 -2.90 9.48
N LYS A 94 -16.32 -2.66 9.34
CA LYS A 94 -17.18 -3.54 8.54
C LYS A 94 -16.85 -3.55 7.04
N ASN A 95 -16.11 -2.54 6.55
CA ASN A 95 -15.82 -2.33 5.12
C ASN A 95 -14.31 -2.42 4.79
N MET A 96 -13.58 -3.31 5.48
CA MET A 96 -12.17 -3.54 5.23
C MET A 96 -11.96 -4.15 3.84
N MET A 97 -11.04 -3.57 3.07
CA MET A 97 -10.69 -4.09 1.74
C MET A 97 -9.20 -3.97 1.51
N CYS A 98 -8.57 -5.04 1.03
CA CYS A 98 -7.21 -5.02 0.53
C CYS A 98 -7.21 -5.45 -0.94
N ASN A 99 -6.78 -4.55 -1.83
CA ASN A 99 -6.57 -4.84 -3.24
C ASN A 99 -5.08 -4.80 -3.53
N VAL A 100 -4.63 -5.78 -4.31
CA VAL A 100 -3.22 -5.94 -4.66
C VAL A 100 -3.14 -6.01 -6.17
N LEU A 101 -2.37 -5.11 -6.76
CA LEU A 101 -2.07 -5.12 -8.19
C LEU A 101 -0.84 -5.99 -8.42
N PHE A 102 -0.96 -6.95 -9.33
CA PHE A 102 0.14 -7.79 -9.78
C PHE A 102 -0.10 -8.25 -11.21
N SER A 103 0.98 -8.64 -11.87
CA SER A 103 1.01 -9.13 -13.23
C SER A 103 1.86 -10.39 -13.33
N ARG A 104 1.91 -11.00 -14.52
CA ARG A 104 2.81 -12.13 -14.82
C ARG A 104 4.29 -11.83 -14.56
N PHE A 105 4.69 -10.56 -14.58
CA PHE A 105 6.07 -10.14 -14.33
C PHE A 105 6.41 -10.09 -12.84
N ASP A 106 5.38 -10.09 -11.98
CA ASP A 106 5.53 -10.03 -10.53
C ASP A 106 5.58 -11.42 -9.89
N LEU A 107 5.73 -12.49 -10.67
CA LEU A 107 5.70 -13.87 -10.20
C LEU A 107 6.63 -14.07 -9.00
N LEU A 108 7.90 -13.69 -9.10
CA LEU A 108 8.87 -13.87 -8.02
C LEU A 108 8.50 -13.08 -6.75
N SER A 109 7.94 -11.88 -6.90
CA SER A 109 7.46 -11.08 -5.78
C SER A 109 6.23 -11.69 -5.12
N LEU A 110 5.32 -12.23 -5.93
CA LEU A 110 4.12 -12.90 -5.45
C LEU A 110 4.46 -14.21 -4.73
N GLU A 111 5.35 -15.02 -5.30
CA GLU A 111 5.84 -16.27 -4.69
C GLU A 111 6.45 -16.05 -3.31
N ARG A 112 7.18 -14.95 -3.10
CA ARG A 112 7.72 -14.60 -1.78
C ARG A 112 6.64 -14.41 -0.71
N ILE A 113 5.45 -13.96 -1.10
CA ILE A 113 4.36 -13.63 -0.18
C ILE A 113 3.43 -14.84 0.00
N VAL A 114 2.96 -15.41 -1.10
CA VAL A 114 1.88 -16.42 -1.11
C VAL A 114 2.39 -17.85 -1.34
N GLY A 115 3.67 -18.03 -1.68
CA GLY A 115 4.26 -19.30 -2.08
C GLY A 115 4.06 -19.65 -3.56
N THR A 116 4.89 -20.57 -4.07
CA THR A 116 4.93 -20.98 -5.48
C THR A 116 3.59 -21.49 -6.02
N THR A 117 2.94 -22.39 -5.29
CA THR A 117 1.70 -23.04 -5.74
C THR A 117 0.55 -22.04 -5.85
N ALA A 118 0.39 -21.18 -4.84
CA ALA A 118 -0.65 -20.16 -4.84
C ALA A 118 -0.38 -19.07 -5.87
N ALA A 119 0.88 -18.63 -6.05
CA ALA A 119 1.24 -17.61 -7.02
C ALA A 119 0.89 -18.04 -8.46
N LYS A 120 1.25 -19.27 -8.85
CA LYS A 120 0.90 -19.84 -10.16
C LYS A 120 -0.62 -19.92 -10.36
N ARG A 121 -1.37 -20.29 -9.31
CA ARG A 121 -2.84 -20.31 -9.33
C ARG A 121 -3.43 -18.91 -9.50
N MET A 122 -2.88 -17.91 -8.81
CA MET A 122 -3.34 -16.52 -8.90
C MET A 122 -3.13 -15.94 -10.30
N LEU A 123 -1.98 -16.23 -10.93
CA LEU A 123 -1.67 -15.73 -12.28
C LEU A 123 -2.46 -16.41 -13.41
N SER A 124 -2.88 -17.66 -13.22
CA SER A 124 -3.64 -18.42 -14.23
C SER A 124 -5.15 -18.27 -14.08
N SER A 125 -5.62 -17.84 -12.91
CA SER A 125 -7.03 -17.66 -12.60
C SER A 125 -7.60 -16.42 -13.30
N LYS A 126 -8.87 -16.53 -13.75
CA LYS A 126 -9.68 -15.39 -14.23
C LYS A 126 -10.46 -14.67 -13.13
N ARG A 127 -10.33 -15.12 -11.88
CA ARG A 127 -11.02 -14.54 -10.71
C ARG A 127 -10.18 -13.41 -10.12
N ASP A 128 -10.86 -12.41 -9.55
CA ASP A 128 -10.22 -11.26 -8.93
C ASP A 128 -10.07 -11.38 -7.40
N MET A 129 -10.66 -12.41 -6.80
CA MET A 129 -10.62 -12.66 -5.36
C MET A 129 -9.86 -13.94 -5.05
N PHE A 130 -8.90 -13.84 -4.14
CA PHE A 130 -8.04 -14.95 -3.75
C PHE A 130 -7.91 -15.05 -2.24
N VAL A 131 -7.91 -16.29 -1.76
CA VAL A 131 -7.60 -16.64 -0.37
C VAL A 131 -6.38 -17.56 -0.40
N PHE A 132 -5.41 -17.27 0.47
CA PHE A 132 -4.19 -18.03 0.65
C PHE A 132 -3.78 -18.00 2.13
N CYS A 133 -3.14 -19.07 2.59
CA CYS A 133 -2.67 -19.26 3.96
C CYS A 133 -1.16 -19.47 3.95
#